data_AF-A0A927LEC3-F1
#
_entry.id   AF-A0A927LEC3-F1
#
_cell.length_a   1.000
_cell.length_b   1.000
_cell.length_c   1.000
_cell.angle_alpha   90.00
_cell.angle_beta   90.00
_cell.angle_gamma   90.00
#
_symmetry.space_group_name_H-M   'P 1'
#
loop_
_entity.id
_entity.type
_entity.pdbx_description
1 polymer ?
#
loop_
_entity_poly.entity_id
_entity_poly.type
_entity_poly.pdbx_seq_one_letter_code
_entity_poly.pdbx_strand_id
1 'polypeptide(L)' 'TAAVRARRSGIVRIARSMVRDRGHAYPAEVAAAAAAAGLKPSQADVADALARLGMYRR' A
#
# COMPACT_ATOMS: atom_id res chain seq x y z
N THR A 1 -14.77 1.62 10.08
CA THR A 1 -15.74 0.60 9.60
C THR A 1 -15.00 -0.51 8.86
N ALA A 2 -15.62 -1.69 8.69
CA ALA A 2 -15.00 -2.86 8.05
C ALA A 2 -14.45 -2.57 6.63
N ALA A 3 -15.13 -1.72 5.86
CA ALA A 3 -14.70 -1.31 4.52
C ALA A 3 -13.33 -0.60 4.50
N VAL A 4 -13.02 0.21 5.52
CA VAL A 4 -11.72 0.88 5.65
C VAL A 4 -10.61 -0.13 5.94
N ARG A 5 -10.88 -1.13 6.80
CA ARG A 5 -9.92 -2.20 7.08
C ARG A 5 -9.64 -3.03 5.83
N ALA A 6 -10.68 -3.42 5.08
CA ALA A 6 -10.54 -4.15 3.83
C ALA A 6 -9.69 -3.38 2.80
N ARG A 7 -9.94 -2.07 2.65
CA ARG A 7 -9.14 -1.20 1.77
C ARG A 7 -7.67 -1.18 2.16
N ARG A 8 -7.37 -0.93 3.45
CA ARG A 8 -5.98 -0.89 3.96
C ARG A 8 -5.26 -2.21 3.77
N SER A 9 -5.94 -3.33 4.04
CA SER A 9 -5.39 -4.66 3.79
C SER A 9 -5.10 -4.92 2.30
N GLY A 10 -5.94 -4.41 1.40
CA GLY A 10 -5.71 -4.46 -0.05
C GLY A 10 -4.43 -3.70 -0.44
N ILE A 11 -4.27 -2.46 0.04
CA ILE A 11 -3.08 -1.63 -0.23
C ILE A 11 -1.81 -2.32 0.30
N VAL A 12 -1.85 -2.86 1.51
CA VAL A 12 -0.71 -3.61 2.10
C VAL A 12 -0.34 -4.83 1.25
N ARG A 13 -1.33 -5.55 0.71
CA ARG A 13 -1.08 -6.73 -0.15
C ARG A 13 -0.39 -6.32 -1.45
N ILE A 14 -0.84 -5.24 -2.07
CA ILE A 14 -0.23 -4.68 -3.29
C ILE A 14 1.21 -4.26 -3.02
N ALA A 15 1.43 -3.43 -1.98
CA ALA A 15 2.77 -2.99 -1.59
C ALA A 15 3.71 -4.19 -1.32
N ARG A 16 3.22 -5.22 -0.63
CA ARG A 16 3.99 -6.45 -0.38
C ARG A 16 4.35 -7.20 -1.65
N SER A 17 3.44 -7.29 -2.63
CA SER A 17 3.73 -7.92 -3.92
C SER A 17 4.84 -7.17 -4.63
N MET A 18 4.72 -5.84 -4.74
CA MET A 18 5.72 -4.99 -5.39
C MET A 18 7.11 -5.15 -4.75
N VAL A 19 7.17 -5.17 -3.41
CA VAL A 19 8.42 -5.42 -2.67
C VAL A 19 8.99 -6.80 -2.98
N ARG A 20 8.17 -7.85 -3.08
CA ARG A 20 8.67 -9.19 -3.42
C ARG A 20 9.18 -9.27 -4.85
N ASP A 21 8.51 -8.60 -5.77
CA ASP A 21 8.82 -8.68 -7.21
C ASP A 21 10.04 -7.83 -7.57
N ARG A 22 10.22 -6.66 -6.92
CA ARG A 22 11.25 -5.65 -7.28
C ARG A 22 12.27 -5.38 -6.18
N GLY A 23 12.07 -5.90 -4.97
CA GLY A 23 12.89 -5.60 -3.79
C GLY A 23 12.58 -4.25 -3.13
N HIS A 24 11.76 -3.40 -3.74
CA HIS A 24 11.40 -2.08 -3.25
C HIS A 24 9.97 -1.69 -3.67
N ALA A 25 9.38 -0.71 -2.97
CA ALA A 25 8.10 -0.13 -3.36
C ALA A 25 8.06 1.36 -2.99
N TYR A 26 7.84 2.23 -3.97
CA TYR A 26 7.69 3.67 -3.74
C TYR A 26 6.24 4.05 -3.44
N PRO A 27 5.98 5.05 -2.58
CA PRO A 27 4.62 5.48 -2.25
C PRO A 27 3.75 5.80 -3.47
N ALA A 28 4.31 6.50 -4.47
CA ALA A 28 3.57 6.87 -5.67
C ALA A 28 3.15 5.64 -6.51
N GLU A 29 4.02 4.64 -6.61
CA GLU A 29 3.71 3.42 -7.36
C GLU A 29 2.67 2.56 -6.64
N VAL A 30 2.76 2.46 -5.31
CA VAL A 30 1.77 1.76 -4.49
C VAL A 30 0.40 2.44 -4.62
N ALA A 31 0.36 3.77 -4.63
CA ALA A 31 -0.87 4.53 -4.85
C ALA A 31 -1.46 4.27 -6.25
N ALA A 32 -0.63 4.30 -7.30
CA ALA A 32 -1.05 4.03 -8.66
C ALA A 32 -1.57 2.59 -8.84
N ALA A 33 -0.87 1.60 -8.29
CA ALA A 33 -1.27 0.20 -8.34
C ALA A 33 -2.56 -0.06 -7.55
N ALA A 34 -2.72 0.57 -6.38
CA ALA A 34 -3.96 0.50 -5.61
C ALA A 34 -5.12 1.17 -6.35
N ALA A 35 -4.89 2.31 -7.01
CA ALA A 35 -5.90 2.97 -7.83
C ALA A 35 -6.31 2.12 -9.04
N ALA A 36 -5.35 1.49 -9.72
CA ALA A 36 -5.60 0.55 -10.82
C ALA A 36 -6.41 -0.68 -10.37
N ALA A 37 -6.24 -1.11 -9.12
CA ALA A 37 -7.04 -2.17 -8.51
C ALA A 37 -8.43 -1.70 -8.01
N GLY A 38 -8.85 -0.48 -8.32
CA GLY A 38 -10.15 0.09 -7.94
C GLY A 38 -10.22 0.56 -6.49
N LEU A 39 -9.10 0.61 -5.76
CA LEU A 39 -9.04 1.18 -4.42
C LEU A 39 -8.88 2.70 -4.50
N LYS A 40 -9.35 3.42 -3.48
CA LYS A 40 -9.09 4.86 -3.30
C LYS A 40 -8.04 5.05 -2.20
N PRO A 41 -6.73 4.93 -2.50
CA PRO A 41 -5.69 5.12 -1.51
C PRO A 41 -5.56 6.60 -1.12
N SER A 42 -5.42 6.87 0.17
CA SER A 42 -4.93 8.16 0.66
C SER A 42 -3.41 8.08 0.91
N GLN A 43 -2.71 9.21 0.97
CA GLN A 43 -1.29 9.23 1.35
C GLN A 43 -1.06 8.55 2.70
N ALA A 44 -1.96 8.76 3.67
CA ALA A 44 -1.87 8.14 4.98
C ALA A 44 -1.99 6.60 4.89
N ASP A 45 -2.89 6.07 4.07
CA ASP A 45 -3.05 4.62 3.91
C ASP A 45 -1.82 3.97 3.26
N VAL A 46 -1.19 4.67 2.31
CA VAL A 46 0.03 4.20 1.63
C VAL A 46 1.23 4.26 2.57
N ALA A 47 1.39 5.35 3.33
CA ALA A 47 2.44 5.48 4.34
C ALA A 47 2.29 4.41 5.43
N ASP A 48 1.07 4.20 5.95
CA ASP A 48 0.77 3.12 6.90
C ASP A 48 1.08 1.74 6.33
N ALA A 49 0.80 1.52 5.04
CA ALA A 49 1.07 0.24 4.37
C ALA A 49 2.57 -0.04 4.25
N LEU A 50 3.36 0.97 3.86
CA LEU A 50 4.82 0.86 3.75
C LEU A 50 5.49 0.77 5.12
N ALA A 51 5.02 1.51 6.12
CA ALA A 51 5.49 1.42 7.50
C ALA A 51 5.27 0.01 8.09
N ARG A 52 4.10 -0.60 7.84
CA ARG A 52 3.82 -1.99 8.24
C ARG A 52 4.75 -3.04 7.61
N LEU A 53 5.32 -2.72 6.44
CA LEU A 53 6.27 -3.60 5.77
C LEU A 53 7.72 -3.35 6.22
N GLY A 54 7.95 -2.45 7.17
CA GLY A 54 9.29 -2.05 7.61
C GLY A 54 10.06 -1.24 6.57
N MET A 55 9.39 -0.80 5.49
CA MET A 55 9.99 -0.10 4.35
C MET A 55 10.05 1.42 4.55
N TYR A 56 9.26 1.94 5.50
CA TYR A 56 9.26 3.35 5.87
C TYR A 56 9.39 3.45 7.39
N ARG A 57 10.52 3.98 7.87
CA ARG A 57 10.68 4.41 9.26
C ARG A 57 10.21 5.85 9.33
N ARG A 58 9.20 6.11 10.17
CA ARG A 58 8.67 7.45 10.43
C ARG A 58 9.76 8.38 10.96
#